data_AF-A0A1H4K121-F1
#
_entry.id   AF-A0A1H4K121-F1
#
_cell.length_a   1.000
_cell.length_b   1.000
_cell.length_c   1.000
_cell.angle_alpha   90.00
_cell.angle_beta   90.00
_cell.angle_gamma   90.00
#
_symmetry.space_group_name_H-M   'P 1'
#
loop_
_entity.id
_entity.type
_entity.pdbx_description
1 polymer ?
#
loop_
_entity_poly.entity_id
_entity_poly.type
_entity_poly.pdbx_seq_one_letter_code
_entity_poly.pdbx_strand_id
1 'polypeptide(L)'
;MVYQETSKVQIADRLVHLRDLFRRLPLKNERDRLAHERRELLTKNLLSNLVRTKEHPTLRVVLDIAEAFRLTLDGAHQLFGYQLDAIRHIDRALNGSRTHIVEAYSFYRDLPVDLPFLLVASTLLNSHAALHDLVSEWQTQIPIRAIEGEGWRRPGSFYIHVGTEDSLGSSLPPGSMALVEPISRKEELRPNPRATYLLQFGNGYRCCKCLVTGTKLILLPEGPYPGVREFRYPGMVRVAGRVRMFALSLPMPDYPKPGMLPPSPQGAPLILPWEHPTRDRLFLAKHRRFTRRTEERAEIRDALHATFGNSLTERTERRYRLPSESRPHVDSLIQMVILNTARYSDAIRWDRPLTADRGHYSLDTLLTARNLAELIDHSSSALTPQPIEMWNALREQYTEWPEPLSARFPDLRAMEDRIVRLPVGSELRGTSPPIPSGSILLLNPSTSSIESVEHTHRAGAWSRPIYALRRGAQVVCGYLRIDENHYALGASPLGSEPFLTLHKRDLDDLRKVCGVAVLV
;
A
#
# COMPACT_ATOMS: atom_id res chain seq x y z
N MET A 1 5.96 -17.21 -0.20
CA MET A 1 6.91 -17.74 0.81
C MET A 1 7.95 -16.64 1.03
N VAL A 2 8.21 -16.16 2.24
CA VAL A 2 9.09 -14.98 2.44
C VAL A 2 10.58 -15.31 2.25
N TYR A 3 10.98 -16.55 2.53
CA TYR A 3 12.34 -17.03 2.32
C TYR A 3 12.34 -18.19 1.34
N GLN A 4 13.04 -18.01 0.23
CA GLN A 4 13.35 -19.06 -0.74
C GLN A 4 14.80 -19.49 -0.53
N GLU A 5 14.99 -20.76 -0.19
CA GLU A 5 16.33 -21.30 0.02
C GLU A 5 17.18 -21.06 -1.23
N THR A 6 18.25 -20.29 -1.05
CA THR A 6 19.20 -19.97 -2.11
C THR A 6 20.51 -20.64 -1.74
N SER A 7 20.99 -21.54 -2.60
CA SER A 7 22.23 -22.27 -2.33
C SER A 7 23.41 -21.30 -2.25
N LYS A 8 24.40 -21.64 -1.42
CA LYS A 8 25.63 -20.84 -1.29
C LYS A 8 26.34 -20.64 -2.63
N VAL A 9 26.26 -21.65 -3.52
CA VAL A 9 26.80 -21.61 -4.88
C VAL A 9 26.09 -20.51 -5.69
N GLN A 10 24.76 -20.49 -5.69
CA GLN A 10 24.00 -19.43 -6.37
C GLN A 10 24.31 -18.03 -5.82
N ILE A 11 24.45 -17.87 -4.50
CA ILE A 11 24.84 -16.58 -3.91
C ILE A 11 26.24 -16.18 -4.39
N ALA A 12 27.19 -17.12 -4.38
CA ALA A 12 28.55 -16.88 -4.82
C ALA A 12 28.62 -16.51 -6.31
N ASP A 13 27.93 -17.24 -7.18
CA ASP A 13 27.88 -17.00 -8.62
C ASP A 13 27.30 -15.61 -8.93
N ARG A 14 26.18 -15.25 -8.25
CA ARG A 14 25.58 -13.91 -8.36
C ARG A 14 26.54 -12.81 -7.90
N LEU A 15 27.22 -13.00 -6.77
CA LEU A 15 28.21 -12.03 -6.27
C LEU A 15 29.41 -11.88 -7.21
N VAL A 16 29.88 -12.97 -7.81
CA VAL A 16 30.98 -12.95 -8.80
C VAL A 16 30.54 -12.18 -10.04
N HIS A 17 29.34 -12.44 -10.56
CA HIS A 17 28.78 -11.69 -11.69
C HIS A 17 28.67 -10.19 -11.38
N LEU A 18 28.10 -9.83 -10.23
CA LEU A 18 27.98 -8.43 -9.80
C LEU A 18 29.37 -7.77 -9.67
N ARG A 19 30.34 -8.47 -9.09
CA ARG A 19 31.72 -8.00 -8.99
C ARG A 19 32.32 -7.73 -10.37
N ASP A 20 32.20 -8.66 -11.31
CA ASP A 20 32.77 -8.53 -12.64
C ASP A 20 32.09 -7.44 -13.47
N LEU A 21 30.77 -7.29 -13.34
CA LEU A 21 30.02 -6.18 -13.93
C LEU A 21 30.58 -4.82 -13.48
N PHE A 22 30.81 -4.67 -12.17
CA PHE A 22 31.25 -3.42 -11.56
C PHE A 22 32.77 -3.17 -11.66
N ARG A 23 33.59 -4.20 -11.91
CA ARG A 23 35.03 -4.07 -12.19
C ARG A 23 35.33 -3.36 -13.49
N ARG A 24 34.42 -3.44 -14.46
CA ARG A 24 34.54 -2.80 -15.78
C ARG A 24 34.33 -1.28 -15.74
N LEU A 25 33.95 -0.72 -14.58
CA LEU A 25 33.78 0.73 -14.44
C LEU A 25 35.13 1.47 -14.54
N PRO A 26 35.22 2.55 -15.33
CA PRO A 26 36.42 3.38 -15.37
C PRO A 26 36.62 4.06 -14.01
N LEU A 27 37.83 3.96 -13.46
CA LEU A 27 38.22 4.60 -12.20
C LEU A 27 38.67 6.04 -12.48
N LYS A 28 37.72 6.95 -12.63
CA LYS A 28 37.99 8.34 -13.07
C LYS A 28 38.52 9.22 -11.95
N ASN A 29 38.18 8.94 -10.70
CA ASN A 29 38.56 9.74 -9.55
C ASN A 29 38.84 8.85 -8.31
N GLU A 30 39.35 9.47 -7.25
CA GLU A 30 39.70 8.78 -6.00
C GLU A 30 38.48 8.13 -5.32
N ARG A 31 37.31 8.76 -5.41
CA ARG A 31 36.07 8.20 -4.87
C ARG A 31 35.69 6.89 -5.56
N ASP A 32 35.89 6.79 -6.88
CA ASP A 32 35.62 5.58 -7.66
C ASP A 32 36.61 4.46 -7.28
N ARG A 33 37.88 4.80 -7.03
CA ARG A 33 38.91 3.87 -6.55
C ARG A 33 38.56 3.30 -5.18
N LEU A 34 38.25 4.16 -4.21
CA LEU A 34 37.84 3.73 -2.87
C LEU A 34 36.57 2.87 -2.91
N ALA A 35 35.60 3.23 -3.75
CA ALA A 35 34.40 2.43 -3.94
C ALA A 35 34.70 1.06 -4.59
N HIS A 36 35.68 0.99 -5.48
CA HIS A 36 36.16 -0.26 -6.07
C HIS A 36 36.85 -1.15 -5.05
N GLU A 37 37.80 -0.61 -4.29
CA GLU A 37 38.50 -1.35 -3.22
C GLU A 37 37.53 -1.88 -2.17
N ARG A 38 36.56 -1.06 -1.74
CA ARG A 38 35.51 -1.47 -0.80
C ARG A 38 34.70 -2.64 -1.36
N ARG A 39 34.30 -2.61 -2.63
CA ARG A 39 33.57 -3.71 -3.30
C ARG A 39 34.40 -4.99 -3.34
N GLU A 40 35.67 -4.91 -3.71
CA GLU A 40 36.57 -6.06 -3.79
C GLU A 40 36.77 -6.71 -2.41
N LEU A 41 37.02 -5.90 -1.39
CA LEU A 41 37.18 -6.36 -0.01
C LEU A 41 35.88 -7.00 0.52
N LEU A 42 34.74 -6.33 0.33
CA LEU A 42 33.42 -6.84 0.73
C LEU A 42 33.15 -8.20 0.07
N THR A 43 33.34 -8.30 -1.24
CA THR A 43 33.11 -9.54 -1.99
C THR A 43 34.00 -10.67 -1.50
N LYS A 44 35.30 -10.40 -1.34
CA LYS A 44 36.26 -11.39 -0.83
C LYS A 44 35.86 -11.90 0.56
N ASN A 45 35.47 -11.00 1.46
CA ASN A 45 35.05 -11.35 2.81
C ASN A 45 33.73 -12.12 2.83
N LEU A 46 32.78 -11.79 1.95
CA LEU A 46 31.53 -12.52 1.86
C LEU A 46 31.74 -13.93 1.30
N LEU A 47 32.45 -14.06 0.18
CA LEU A 47 32.72 -15.37 -0.43
C LEU A 47 33.48 -16.31 0.52
N SER A 48 34.45 -15.80 1.27
CA SER A 48 35.19 -16.61 2.25
C SER A 48 34.33 -17.03 3.45
N ASN A 49 33.39 -16.19 3.87
CA ASN A 49 32.51 -16.48 5.00
C ASN A 49 31.27 -17.31 4.62
N LEU A 50 30.76 -17.21 3.39
CA LEU A 50 29.59 -17.98 2.92
C LEU A 50 29.77 -19.47 3.15
N VAL A 51 30.99 -19.99 2.94
CA VAL A 51 31.30 -21.41 3.17
C VAL A 51 31.18 -21.77 4.66
N ARG A 52 31.57 -20.85 5.56
CA ARG A 52 31.67 -21.08 7.01
C ARG A 52 30.36 -20.86 7.75
N THR A 53 29.49 -19.96 7.29
CA THR A 53 28.25 -19.59 7.99
C THR A 53 27.09 -20.44 7.50
N LYS A 54 26.37 -21.11 8.41
CA LYS A 54 25.02 -21.65 8.15
C LYS A 54 23.92 -20.61 8.41
N GLU A 55 24.32 -19.41 8.82
CA GLU A 55 23.44 -18.39 9.35
C GLU A 55 22.95 -17.44 8.26
N HIS A 56 21.73 -16.94 8.46
CA HIS A 56 21.14 -15.86 7.69
C HIS A 56 21.97 -14.56 7.80
N PRO A 57 22.00 -13.71 6.76
CA PRO A 57 22.80 -12.49 6.78
C PRO A 57 22.32 -11.51 7.85
N THR A 58 23.25 -10.76 8.41
CA THR A 58 22.92 -9.58 9.22
C THR A 58 22.38 -8.47 8.32
N LEU A 59 21.51 -7.61 8.84
CA LEU A 59 21.01 -6.44 8.10
C LEU A 59 22.17 -5.59 7.55
N ARG A 60 23.25 -5.44 8.33
CA ARG A 60 24.44 -4.69 7.92
C ARG A 60 25.05 -5.25 6.62
N VAL A 61 25.21 -6.57 6.54
CA VAL A 61 25.76 -7.22 5.34
C VAL A 61 24.88 -6.94 4.13
N VAL A 62 23.56 -7.06 4.27
CA VAL A 62 22.61 -6.78 3.17
C VAL A 62 22.69 -5.33 2.71
N LEU A 63 22.74 -4.38 3.64
CA LEU A 63 22.84 -2.95 3.31
C LEU A 63 24.21 -2.56 2.72
N ASP A 64 25.29 -3.16 3.20
CA ASP A 64 26.64 -2.96 2.64
C ASP A 64 26.71 -3.46 1.19
N ILE A 65 26.07 -4.60 0.89
CA ILE A 65 25.94 -5.13 -0.48
C ILE A 65 25.05 -4.24 -1.34
N ALA A 66 23.91 -3.80 -0.79
CA ALA A 66 23.00 -2.88 -1.47
C ALA A 66 23.73 -1.65 -1.98
N GLU A 67 24.50 -1.01 -1.09
CA GLU A 67 25.30 0.17 -1.42
C GLU A 67 26.46 -0.15 -2.38
N ALA A 68 27.21 -1.23 -2.11
CA ALA A 68 28.40 -1.58 -2.89
C ALA A 68 28.07 -1.89 -4.36
N PHE A 69 26.95 -2.56 -4.62
CA PHE A 69 26.56 -2.99 -5.97
C PHE A 69 25.39 -2.21 -6.55
N ARG A 70 25.02 -1.07 -5.94
CA ARG A 70 23.84 -0.28 -6.33
C ARG A 70 22.60 -1.15 -6.49
N LEU A 71 22.40 -2.13 -5.60
CA LEU A 71 21.22 -2.97 -5.59
C LEU A 71 20.08 -2.26 -4.85
N THR A 72 18.86 -2.35 -5.39
CA THR A 72 17.67 -1.95 -4.62
C THR A 72 17.64 -2.75 -3.32
N LEU A 73 16.99 -2.20 -2.31
CA LEU A 73 16.84 -2.90 -1.05
C LEU A 73 16.28 -4.32 -1.26
N ASP A 74 15.25 -4.47 -2.09
CA ASP A 74 14.67 -5.77 -2.42
C ASP A 74 15.69 -6.67 -3.14
N GLY A 75 16.38 -6.18 -4.16
CA GLY A 75 17.42 -6.97 -4.86
C GLY A 75 18.54 -7.47 -3.93
N ALA A 76 18.95 -6.66 -2.95
CA ALA A 76 19.93 -7.08 -1.96
C ALA A 76 19.40 -8.18 -1.02
N HIS A 77 18.11 -8.17 -0.71
CA HIS A 77 17.44 -9.21 0.08
C HIS A 77 17.24 -10.50 -0.74
N GLN A 78 16.81 -10.37 -1.99
CA GLN A 78 16.65 -11.48 -2.94
C GLN A 78 17.97 -12.23 -3.18
N LEU A 79 19.11 -11.54 -3.13
CA LEU A 79 20.43 -12.18 -3.23
C LEU A 79 20.59 -13.30 -2.20
N PHE A 80 20.02 -13.13 -1.01
CA PHE A 80 20.06 -14.10 0.08
C PHE A 80 18.79 -14.93 0.20
N GLY A 81 17.87 -14.85 -0.77
CA GLY A 81 16.63 -15.62 -0.79
C GLY A 81 15.43 -14.96 -0.10
N TYR A 82 15.54 -13.72 0.36
CA TYR A 82 14.41 -13.02 0.97
C TYR A 82 13.56 -12.30 -0.08
N GLN A 83 12.26 -12.55 -0.06
CA GLN A 83 11.23 -11.92 -0.89
C GLN A 83 10.48 -10.89 -0.04
N LEU A 84 10.81 -9.60 -0.16
CA LEU A 84 10.25 -8.56 0.71
C LEU A 84 8.78 -8.26 0.41
N ASP A 85 8.34 -8.49 -0.82
CA ASP A 85 6.94 -8.42 -1.23
C ASP A 85 6.03 -9.36 -0.42
N ALA A 86 6.52 -10.56 -0.12
CA ALA A 86 5.80 -11.55 0.67
C ALA A 86 5.57 -11.09 2.13
N ILE A 87 6.37 -10.16 2.66
CA ILE A 87 6.16 -9.59 4.00
C ILE A 87 4.76 -8.97 4.10
N ARG A 88 4.31 -8.24 3.07
CA ARG A 88 3.00 -7.59 3.10
C ARG A 88 1.85 -8.60 3.14
N HIS A 89 2.02 -9.73 2.46
CA HIS A 89 1.02 -10.80 2.49
C HIS A 89 0.90 -11.42 3.88
N ILE A 90 2.03 -11.67 4.54
CA ILE A 90 2.04 -12.21 5.91
C ILE A 90 1.53 -11.18 6.92
N ASP A 91 2.00 -9.93 6.82
CA ASP A 91 1.55 -8.83 7.66
C ASP A 91 0.03 -8.65 7.56
N ARG A 92 -0.53 -8.64 6.34
CA ARG A 92 -1.99 -8.59 6.15
C ARG A 92 -2.71 -9.80 6.75
N ALA A 93 -2.16 -11.01 6.60
CA ALA A 93 -2.77 -12.22 7.13
C ALA A 93 -2.78 -12.24 8.67
N LEU A 94 -1.71 -11.76 9.31
CA LEU A 94 -1.54 -11.85 10.76
C LEU A 94 -1.99 -10.58 11.51
N ASN A 95 -2.08 -9.44 10.81
CA ASN A 95 -2.36 -8.12 11.38
C ASN A 95 -3.57 -7.43 10.74
N GLY A 96 -4.28 -8.10 9.82
CA GLY A 96 -5.40 -7.53 9.08
C GLY A 96 -6.60 -7.12 9.94
N SER A 97 -6.69 -7.60 11.18
CA SER A 97 -7.74 -7.22 12.12
C SER A 97 -7.62 -5.79 12.63
N ARG A 98 -6.41 -5.23 12.63
CA ARG A 98 -6.14 -3.91 13.21
C ARG A 98 -5.71 -2.90 12.17
N THR A 99 -6.12 -1.66 12.34
CA THR A 99 -5.75 -0.57 11.45
C THR A 99 -4.28 -0.22 11.68
N HIS A 100 -3.47 -0.29 10.62
CA HIS A 100 -2.04 -0.02 10.71
C HIS A 100 -1.48 0.52 9.40
N ILE A 101 -0.32 1.16 9.53
CA ILE A 101 0.43 1.70 8.39
C ILE A 101 1.12 0.54 7.69
N VAL A 102 0.91 0.41 6.39
CA VAL A 102 1.45 -0.68 5.57
C VAL A 102 2.60 -0.20 4.70
N GLU A 103 3.42 -1.15 4.27
CA GLU A 103 4.46 -0.87 3.29
C GLU A 103 3.88 -0.27 2.02
N ALA A 104 4.57 0.76 1.54
CA ALA A 104 4.39 1.22 0.17
C ALA A 104 5.12 0.26 -0.79
N TYR A 105 5.40 0.73 -2.00
CA TYR A 105 5.94 -0.07 -3.10
C TYR A 105 7.46 -0.11 -3.13
N SER A 106 8.11 0.09 -1.98
CA SER A 106 9.56 0.16 -1.84
C SER A 106 10.29 -1.07 -2.40
N PHE A 107 9.61 -2.20 -2.56
CA PHE A 107 10.20 -3.45 -3.00
C PHE A 107 10.00 -3.77 -4.49
N TYR A 108 9.20 -2.99 -5.23
CA TYR A 108 8.90 -3.26 -6.64
C TYR A 108 9.60 -2.30 -7.61
N ARG A 109 10.70 -1.65 -7.21
CA ARG A 109 11.37 -0.53 -7.91
C ARG A 109 11.61 -0.74 -9.43
N ASP A 110 11.81 -1.98 -9.86
CA ASP A 110 12.11 -2.30 -11.26
C ASP A 110 10.95 -2.98 -11.98
N LEU A 111 9.81 -3.16 -11.30
CA LEU A 111 8.61 -3.67 -11.92
C LEU A 111 8.24 -2.75 -13.09
N PRO A 112 8.18 -3.26 -14.33
CA PRO A 112 7.73 -2.48 -15.46
C PRO A 112 6.24 -2.21 -15.31
N VAL A 113 5.84 -0.95 -15.50
CA VAL A 113 4.46 -0.50 -15.39
C VAL A 113 4.10 0.43 -16.54
N ASP A 114 2.82 0.45 -16.89
CA ASP A 114 2.26 1.40 -17.83
C ASP A 114 1.80 2.66 -17.09
N LEU A 115 2.16 3.83 -17.63
CA LEU A 115 1.80 5.13 -17.10
C LEU A 115 1.15 5.99 -18.18
N PRO A 116 0.21 6.89 -17.82
CA PRO A 116 -0.32 7.84 -18.78
C PRO A 116 0.80 8.74 -19.32
N PHE A 117 0.77 9.03 -20.62
CA PHE A 117 1.61 10.04 -21.26
C PHE A 117 0.80 11.25 -21.70
N LEU A 118 -0.27 11.00 -22.46
CA LEU A 118 -1.15 12.02 -23.00
C LEU A 118 -2.58 11.76 -22.52
N LEU A 119 -3.16 12.77 -21.88
CA LEU A 119 -4.52 12.82 -21.37
C LEU A 119 -5.41 13.55 -22.37
N VAL A 120 -6.63 13.06 -22.55
CA VAL A 120 -7.63 13.69 -23.43
C VAL A 120 -8.26 14.90 -22.74
N ALA A 121 -8.76 15.88 -23.49
CA ALA A 121 -9.25 17.18 -23.00
C ALA A 121 -10.24 17.14 -21.81
N SER A 122 -10.26 18.24 -21.04
CA SER A 122 -10.94 18.37 -19.74
C SER A 122 -12.44 18.08 -19.73
N THR A 123 -13.12 18.19 -20.87
CA THR A 123 -14.56 17.89 -20.98
C THR A 123 -14.87 16.43 -20.67
N LEU A 124 -13.96 15.50 -20.98
CA LEU A 124 -14.14 14.07 -20.70
C LEU A 124 -13.95 13.70 -19.23
N LEU A 125 -13.24 14.53 -18.45
CA LEU A 125 -13.19 14.36 -17.00
C LEU A 125 -14.56 14.59 -16.33
N ASN A 126 -15.53 15.16 -17.04
CA ASN A 126 -16.88 15.35 -16.50
C ASN A 126 -17.86 14.26 -16.95
N SER A 127 -17.52 13.45 -17.96
CA SER A 127 -18.39 12.42 -18.52
C SER A 127 -18.03 11.01 -18.05
N HIS A 128 -18.90 10.04 -18.39
CA HIS A 128 -18.57 8.62 -18.24
C HIS A 128 -17.40 8.33 -19.16
N ALA A 129 -16.27 7.94 -18.60
CA ALA A 129 -15.06 7.71 -19.36
C ALA A 129 -14.40 6.46 -18.81
N ALA A 130 -14.19 5.49 -19.70
CA ALA A 130 -13.23 4.44 -19.42
C ALA A 130 -11.81 5.03 -19.52
N LEU A 131 -10.82 4.32 -19.02
CA LEU A 131 -9.47 4.86 -18.96
C LEU A 131 -8.89 5.12 -20.36
N HIS A 132 -9.28 4.36 -21.39
CA HIS A 132 -8.90 4.64 -22.78
C HIS A 132 -9.48 5.95 -23.32
N ASP A 133 -10.63 6.39 -22.81
CA ASP A 133 -11.21 7.68 -23.18
C ASP A 133 -10.45 8.84 -22.49
N LEU A 134 -9.76 8.56 -21.38
CA LEU A 134 -9.02 9.54 -20.59
C LEU A 134 -7.54 9.63 -20.98
N VAL A 135 -6.95 8.54 -21.47
CA VAL A 135 -5.53 8.42 -21.82
C VAL A 135 -5.41 8.08 -23.30
N SER A 136 -4.94 9.02 -24.11
CA SER A 136 -4.73 8.82 -25.55
C SER A 136 -3.39 8.17 -25.87
N GLU A 137 -2.39 8.37 -25.01
CA GLU A 137 -1.06 7.79 -25.19
C GLU A 137 -0.48 7.33 -23.86
N TRP A 138 0.22 6.20 -23.89
CA TRP A 138 0.80 5.52 -22.74
C TRP A 138 2.33 5.46 -22.84
N GLN A 139 2.99 5.63 -21.71
CA GLN A 139 4.38 5.24 -21.51
C GLN A 139 4.38 3.81 -20.99
N THR A 140 4.86 2.87 -21.80
CA THR A 140 4.83 1.44 -21.45
C THR A 140 6.16 0.97 -20.91
N GLN A 141 6.12 -0.06 -20.06
CA GLN A 141 7.33 -0.71 -19.52
C GLN A 141 8.27 0.23 -18.75
N ILE A 142 7.70 1.25 -18.11
CA ILE A 142 8.44 2.19 -17.29
C ILE A 142 8.71 1.53 -15.94
N PRO A 143 9.96 1.44 -15.46
CA PRO A 143 10.21 0.86 -14.15
C PRO A 143 9.60 1.75 -13.06
N ILE A 144 8.92 1.19 -12.05
CA ILE A 144 8.19 1.98 -11.04
C ILE A 144 9.07 3.02 -10.31
N ARG A 145 10.38 2.79 -10.18
CA ARG A 145 11.37 3.76 -9.65
C ARG A 145 11.43 5.07 -10.45
N ALA A 146 10.96 5.08 -11.69
CA ALA A 146 10.89 6.28 -12.50
C ALA A 146 9.77 7.24 -12.01
N ILE A 147 8.87 6.75 -11.15
CA ILE A 147 7.81 7.51 -10.46
C ILE A 147 8.38 8.19 -9.18
N GLU A 148 9.66 8.58 -9.23
CA GLU A 148 10.36 9.29 -8.16
C GLU A 148 10.55 10.76 -8.56
N GLY A 149 9.55 11.60 -8.27
CA GLY A 149 9.63 13.03 -8.56
C GLY A 149 8.43 13.82 -8.07
N GLU A 150 8.60 15.14 -7.97
CA GLU A 150 7.53 16.08 -7.58
C GLU A 150 6.33 16.05 -8.55
N GLY A 151 6.54 15.54 -9.76
CA GLY A 151 5.48 15.31 -10.75
C GLY A 151 4.55 14.13 -10.44
N TRP A 152 4.95 13.21 -9.55
CA TRP A 152 4.23 11.95 -9.34
C TRP A 152 3.81 11.69 -7.90
N ARG A 153 4.65 12.04 -6.92
CA ARG A 153 4.41 11.76 -5.50
C ARG A 153 4.16 13.02 -4.68
N ARG A 154 3.42 12.90 -3.57
CA ARG A 154 3.29 13.98 -2.58
C ARG A 154 4.07 13.63 -1.32
N PRO A 155 5.07 14.45 -0.92
CA PRO A 155 5.88 14.16 0.25
C PRO A 155 5.06 13.92 1.52
N GLY A 156 5.41 12.86 2.25
CA GLY A 156 4.81 12.52 3.54
C GLY A 156 3.48 11.77 3.47
N SER A 157 2.95 11.49 2.27
CA SER A 157 1.77 10.63 2.11
C SER A 157 2.12 9.16 2.37
N PHE A 158 1.17 8.39 2.88
CA PHE A 158 1.38 6.99 3.22
C PHE A 158 0.09 6.17 3.18
N TYR A 159 0.23 4.86 3.07
CA TYR A 159 -0.90 3.93 3.03
C TYR A 159 -1.13 3.28 4.40
N ILE A 160 -2.41 3.04 4.69
CA ILE A 160 -2.85 2.22 5.81
C ILE A 160 -3.73 1.08 5.32
N HIS A 161 -3.71 -0.04 6.03
CA HIS A 161 -4.75 -1.05 5.97
C HIS A 161 -5.78 -0.75 7.05
N VAL A 162 -7.05 -0.70 6.69
CA VAL A 162 -8.17 -0.51 7.63
C VAL A 162 -8.51 -1.85 8.25
N GLY A 163 -8.38 -1.95 9.57
CA GLY A 163 -8.59 -3.18 10.32
C GLY A 163 -10.03 -3.69 10.20
N THR A 164 -10.20 -5.02 10.22
CA THR A 164 -11.53 -5.63 10.21
C THR A 164 -12.26 -5.47 11.53
N GLU A 165 -11.56 -5.26 12.63
CA GLU A 165 -12.13 -5.23 13.98
C GLU A 165 -12.14 -3.83 14.61
N ASP A 166 -11.20 -2.93 14.27
CA ASP A 166 -11.03 -1.66 14.99
C ASP A 166 -11.52 -0.39 14.24
N SER A 167 -12.30 -0.56 13.18
CA SER A 167 -12.96 0.53 12.48
C SER A 167 -14.03 1.18 13.39
N LEU A 168 -13.92 2.49 13.63
CA LEU A 168 -14.71 3.26 14.62
C LEU A 168 -16.17 3.53 14.21
N GLY A 169 -16.80 2.67 13.42
CA GLY A 169 -17.89 3.14 12.57
C GLY A 169 -17.38 4.25 11.64
N SER A 170 -16.12 4.10 11.20
CA SER A 170 -15.54 4.91 10.15
C SER A 170 -16.36 4.73 8.89
N SER A 171 -16.47 5.80 8.10
CA SER A 171 -16.92 5.71 6.71
C SER A 171 -16.13 4.61 5.97
N LEU A 172 -14.84 4.46 6.25
CA LEU A 172 -14.00 3.50 5.54
C LEU A 172 -14.43 2.04 5.78
N PRO A 173 -14.61 1.24 4.71
CA PRO A 173 -14.93 -0.17 4.83
C PRO A 173 -13.78 -0.95 5.48
N PRO A 174 -14.07 -1.90 6.40
CA PRO A 174 -13.04 -2.78 6.95
C PRO A 174 -12.33 -3.58 5.86
N GLY A 175 -11.01 -3.75 5.97
CA GLY A 175 -10.19 -4.45 4.99
C GLY A 175 -9.77 -3.61 3.77
N SER A 176 -10.22 -2.35 3.67
CA SER A 176 -9.78 -1.41 2.64
C SER A 176 -8.35 -0.92 2.86
N MET A 177 -7.71 -0.47 1.79
CA MET A 177 -6.43 0.26 1.85
C MET A 177 -6.71 1.75 1.66
N ALA A 178 -6.22 2.60 2.55
CA ALA A 178 -6.48 4.03 2.49
C ALA A 178 -5.18 4.84 2.35
N LEU A 179 -5.21 5.89 1.53
CA LEU A 179 -4.14 6.86 1.38
C LEU A 179 -4.36 8.00 2.37
N VAL A 180 -3.34 8.27 3.16
CA VAL A 180 -3.33 9.29 4.19
C VAL A 180 -2.29 10.34 3.82
N GLU A 181 -2.71 11.60 3.82
CA GLU A 181 -1.81 12.73 3.61
C GLU A 181 -1.54 13.47 4.94
N PRO A 182 -0.34 14.09 5.07
CA PRO A 182 -0.03 14.88 6.25
C PRO A 182 -0.89 16.14 6.29
N ILE A 183 -1.25 16.58 7.49
CA ILE A 183 -2.06 17.79 7.73
C ILE A 183 -1.21 18.91 8.31
N SER A 184 -1.64 20.15 8.07
CA SER A 184 -1.00 21.32 8.68
C SER A 184 -1.31 21.40 10.17
N ARG A 185 -0.45 22.08 10.94
CA ARG A 185 -0.71 22.38 12.36
C ARG A 185 -2.03 23.12 12.58
N LYS A 186 -2.47 23.94 11.63
CA LYS A 186 -3.75 24.65 11.68
C LYS A 186 -4.93 23.68 11.59
N GLU A 187 -4.86 22.71 10.70
CA GLU A 187 -5.88 21.67 10.54
C GLU A 187 -5.85 20.68 11.71
N GLU A 188 -4.68 20.37 12.28
CA GLU A 188 -4.57 19.58 13.51
C GLU A 188 -5.29 20.26 14.68
N LEU A 189 -5.21 21.59 14.81
CA LEU A 189 -5.93 22.34 15.85
C LEU A 189 -7.43 22.50 15.58
N ARG A 190 -7.83 22.49 14.30
CA ARG A 190 -9.21 22.71 13.84
C ARG A 190 -9.52 21.77 12.67
N PRO A 191 -9.72 20.46 12.93
CA PRO A 191 -10.03 19.49 11.89
C PRO A 191 -11.37 19.82 11.25
N ASN A 192 -11.49 19.57 9.95
CA ASN A 192 -12.73 19.73 9.21
C ASN A 192 -13.68 18.58 9.56
N PRO A 193 -14.86 18.83 10.17
CA PRO A 193 -15.76 17.76 10.59
C PRO A 193 -16.33 16.92 9.45
N ARG A 194 -16.19 17.37 8.19
CA ARG A 194 -16.60 16.62 7.00
C ARG A 194 -15.52 15.65 6.50
N ALA A 195 -14.25 15.87 6.83
CA ALA A 195 -13.15 15.04 6.38
C ALA A 195 -12.93 13.83 7.31
N THR A 196 -12.50 12.72 6.72
CA THR A 196 -12.12 11.53 7.49
C THR A 196 -10.64 11.63 7.86
N TYR A 197 -10.32 11.46 9.14
CA TYR A 197 -8.95 11.52 9.63
C TYR A 197 -8.46 10.17 10.12
N LEU A 198 -7.15 9.92 9.97
CA LEU A 198 -6.46 8.88 10.71
C LEU A 198 -6.16 9.40 12.12
N LEU A 199 -6.82 8.80 13.12
CA LEU A 199 -6.64 9.13 14.52
C LEU A 199 -5.72 8.10 15.17
N GLN A 200 -4.77 8.58 15.95
CA GLN A 200 -3.84 7.76 16.69
C GLN A 200 -4.20 7.77 18.17
N PHE A 201 -4.44 6.59 18.71
CA PHE A 201 -4.70 6.32 20.12
C PHE A 201 -3.51 5.57 20.75
N GLY A 202 -3.49 5.50 22.09
CA GLY A 202 -2.51 4.70 22.81
C GLY A 202 -2.55 3.21 22.45
N ASN A 203 -3.68 2.71 21.99
CA ASN A 203 -3.94 1.31 21.61
C ASN A 203 -4.22 1.11 20.11
N GLY A 204 -3.73 1.95 19.22
CA GLY A 204 -3.84 1.70 17.77
C GLY A 204 -4.18 2.92 16.96
N TYR A 205 -4.48 2.69 15.69
CA TYR A 205 -5.00 3.70 14.79
C TYR A 205 -6.46 3.42 14.51
N ARG A 206 -7.22 4.47 14.20
CA ARG A 206 -8.61 4.34 13.80
C ARG A 206 -8.96 5.49 12.86
N CYS A 207 -9.82 5.24 11.88
CA CYS A 207 -10.30 6.29 10.98
C CYS A 207 -11.62 6.86 11.51
N CYS A 208 -11.80 8.18 11.53
CA CYS A 208 -13.08 8.79 11.91
C CYS A 208 -13.15 10.25 11.48
N LYS A 209 -14.36 10.76 11.29
CA LYS A 209 -14.61 12.21 11.28
C LYS A 209 -14.50 12.72 12.72
N CYS A 210 -14.00 13.94 12.89
CA CYS A 210 -13.88 14.52 14.22
C CYS A 210 -14.03 16.03 14.22
N LEU A 211 -14.36 16.58 15.38
CA LEU A 211 -14.31 18.00 15.64
C LEU A 211 -13.53 18.26 16.95
N VAL A 212 -12.93 19.43 17.06
CA VAL A 212 -12.23 19.86 18.28
C VAL A 212 -13.02 21.01 18.91
N THR A 213 -13.35 20.87 20.19
CA THR A 213 -14.01 21.90 20.99
C THR A 213 -13.24 22.09 22.28
N GLY A 214 -12.58 23.25 22.42
CA GLY A 214 -11.70 23.53 23.55
C GLY A 214 -10.54 22.52 23.61
N THR A 215 -10.47 21.76 24.71
CA THR A 215 -9.44 20.73 24.97
C THR A 215 -9.94 19.31 24.70
N LYS A 216 -11.02 19.16 23.92
CA LYS A 216 -11.63 17.88 23.61
C LYS A 216 -11.68 17.63 22.11
N LEU A 217 -11.36 16.41 21.70
CA LEU A 217 -11.65 15.88 20.37
C LEU A 217 -12.89 14.99 20.49
N ILE A 218 -13.90 15.28 19.67
CA ILE A 218 -15.17 14.57 19.61
C ILE A 218 -15.21 13.77 18.31
N LEU A 219 -15.42 12.46 18.42
CA LEU A 219 -15.62 11.57 17.29
C LEU A 219 -17.03 11.73 16.70
N LEU A 220 -17.12 11.73 15.38
CA LEU A 220 -18.35 11.82 14.61
C LEU A 220 -18.54 10.52 13.80
N PRO A 221 -18.90 9.40 14.44
CA PRO A 221 -19.10 8.13 13.74
C PRO A 221 -20.34 8.21 12.82
N GLU A 222 -20.28 7.56 11.66
CA GLU A 222 -21.41 7.51 10.71
C GLU A 222 -22.43 6.42 11.06
N GLY A 223 -22.10 5.54 12.02
CA GLY A 223 -22.94 4.45 12.48
C GLY A 223 -23.01 4.33 13.99
N PRO A 224 -23.71 3.30 14.51
CA PRO A 224 -23.80 3.03 15.94
C PRO A 224 -22.41 2.68 16.47
N TYR A 225 -21.79 3.63 17.16
CA TYR A 225 -20.51 3.43 17.83
C TYR A 225 -20.73 3.37 19.36
N PRO A 226 -20.48 2.20 19.97
CA PRO A 226 -20.68 1.97 21.41
C PRO A 226 -19.54 2.50 22.30
N GLY A 227 -18.44 2.98 21.72
CA GLY A 227 -17.29 3.45 22.49
C GLY A 227 -17.34 4.92 22.91
N VAL A 228 -16.31 5.32 23.67
CA VAL A 228 -16.11 6.71 24.10
C VAL A 228 -15.93 7.62 22.89
N ARG A 229 -16.69 8.72 22.84
CA ARG A 229 -16.66 9.70 21.74
C ARG A 229 -15.80 10.92 22.03
N GLU A 230 -15.57 11.24 23.29
CA GLU A 230 -14.81 12.41 23.70
C GLU A 230 -13.44 12.03 24.27
N PHE A 231 -12.40 12.69 23.80
CA PHE A 231 -11.03 12.45 24.24
C PHE A 231 -10.35 13.77 24.57
N ARG A 232 -9.48 13.77 25.59
CA ARG A 232 -8.62 14.91 25.87
C ARG A 232 -7.68 15.16 24.70
N TYR A 233 -7.66 16.39 24.19
CA TYR A 233 -6.93 16.80 23.01
C TYR A 233 -6.22 18.15 23.21
N PRO A 234 -4.91 18.25 22.91
CA PRO A 234 -4.02 17.15 22.55
C PRO A 234 -3.72 16.24 23.75
N GLY A 235 -3.33 14.98 23.50
CA GLY A 235 -2.81 14.08 24.55
C GLY A 235 -3.28 12.64 24.43
N MET A 236 -4.58 12.37 24.61
CA MET A 236 -5.11 10.99 24.53
C MET A 236 -5.24 10.49 23.10
N VAL A 237 -5.50 11.41 22.17
CA VAL A 237 -5.63 11.16 20.75
C VAL A 237 -4.81 12.20 19.98
N ARG A 238 -4.32 11.82 18.81
CA ARG A 238 -3.67 12.72 17.86
C ARG A 238 -4.26 12.52 16.47
N VAL A 239 -4.34 13.59 15.69
CA VAL A 239 -4.70 13.51 14.27
C VAL A 239 -3.41 13.25 13.47
N ALA A 240 -3.25 12.04 12.95
CA ALA A 240 -2.04 11.61 12.26
C ALA A 240 -2.00 12.05 10.79
N GLY A 241 -3.16 12.27 10.17
CA GLY A 241 -3.29 12.72 8.80
C GLY A 241 -4.73 12.65 8.32
N ARG A 242 -4.98 13.17 7.12
CA ARG A 242 -6.30 13.15 6.47
C ARG A 242 -6.35 12.00 5.48
N VAL A 243 -7.42 11.22 5.53
CA VAL A 243 -7.69 10.19 4.53
C VAL A 243 -8.22 10.87 3.28
N ARG A 244 -7.62 10.58 2.13
CA ARG A 244 -7.99 11.21 0.84
C ARG A 244 -8.73 10.26 -0.08
N MET A 245 -8.36 9.01 -0.03
CA MET A 245 -9.01 7.96 -0.77
C MET A 245 -8.86 6.63 -0.06
N PHE A 246 -9.73 5.69 -0.40
CA PHE A 246 -9.53 4.28 -0.08
C PHE A 246 -9.84 3.40 -1.29
N ALA A 247 -9.25 2.22 -1.31
CA ALA A 247 -9.49 1.20 -2.31
C ALA A 247 -9.84 -0.13 -1.64
N LEU A 248 -10.73 -0.88 -2.27
CA LEU A 248 -11.11 -2.22 -1.81
C LEU A 248 -11.52 -3.11 -2.99
N SER A 249 -11.44 -4.42 -2.75
CA SER A 249 -12.02 -5.43 -3.64
C SER A 249 -13.50 -5.63 -3.32
N LEU A 250 -14.28 -5.91 -4.36
CA LEU A 250 -15.72 -6.18 -4.26
C LEU A 250 -16.07 -7.57 -4.81
N PRO A 251 -17.14 -8.21 -4.30
CA PRO A 251 -17.90 -7.81 -3.10
C PRO A 251 -17.05 -7.98 -1.85
N MET A 252 -17.30 -7.17 -0.81
CA MET A 252 -16.64 -7.41 0.46
C MET A 252 -17.18 -8.67 1.14
N PRO A 253 -16.33 -9.46 1.80
CA PRO A 253 -16.81 -10.52 2.67
C PRO A 253 -17.55 -9.90 3.86
N ASP A 254 -18.53 -10.63 4.38
CA ASP A 254 -19.21 -10.24 5.61
C ASP A 254 -18.25 -10.40 6.78
N TYR A 255 -17.72 -9.28 7.26
CA TYR A 255 -16.89 -9.28 8.45
C TYR A 255 -17.77 -9.37 9.71
N PRO A 256 -17.30 -10.07 10.76
CA PRO A 256 -17.95 -10.01 12.06
C PRO A 256 -18.03 -8.56 12.52
N LYS A 257 -19.03 -8.24 13.37
CA LYS A 257 -19.22 -6.89 13.88
C LYS A 257 -17.91 -6.35 14.48
N PRO A 258 -17.53 -5.09 14.21
CA PRO A 258 -16.29 -4.52 14.70
C PRO A 258 -16.12 -4.75 16.20
N GLY A 259 -15.01 -5.36 16.58
CA GLY A 259 -14.64 -5.56 17.97
C GLY A 259 -14.26 -4.24 18.62
N MET A 260 -14.78 -3.96 19.82
CA MET A 260 -14.28 -2.82 20.56
C MET A 260 -12.89 -3.11 21.10
N LEU A 261 -11.88 -2.38 20.62
CA LEU A 261 -10.59 -2.34 21.30
C LEU A 261 -10.78 -1.73 22.72
N PRO A 262 -10.18 -2.34 23.76
CA PRO A 262 -10.32 -1.87 25.13
C PRO A 262 -9.85 -0.42 25.25
N PRO A 263 -10.54 0.45 26.01
CA PRO A 263 -10.12 1.83 26.18
C PRO A 263 -8.70 1.87 26.75
N SER A 264 -7.83 2.69 26.17
CA SER A 264 -6.48 2.89 26.68
C SER A 264 -6.40 4.22 27.39
N PRO A 265 -6.08 4.23 28.71
CA PRO A 265 -5.81 5.47 29.43
C PRO A 265 -4.43 6.05 29.06
N GLN A 266 -3.60 5.28 28.34
CA GLN A 266 -2.32 5.77 27.87
C GLN A 266 -2.55 6.88 26.87
N GLY A 267 -1.82 7.99 27.04
CA GLY A 267 -1.81 9.01 26.01
C GLY A 267 -1.36 8.43 24.66
N ALA A 268 -1.50 9.24 23.62
CA ALA A 268 -0.91 8.99 22.31
C ALA A 268 0.45 9.72 22.09
N PRO A 269 1.39 9.84 23.06
CA PRO A 269 2.58 10.70 22.92
C PRO A 269 3.72 10.06 22.10
N LEU A 270 3.43 9.27 21.08
CA LEU A 270 4.46 8.65 20.23
C LEU A 270 4.09 8.78 18.77
N ILE A 271 4.96 9.42 18.03
CA ILE A 271 4.75 10.08 16.76
C ILE A 271 4.66 9.00 15.60
N LEU A 272 4.40 9.34 14.31
CA LEU A 272 4.34 8.35 13.22
C LEU A 272 5.60 7.45 13.23
N PRO A 273 5.57 6.22 12.69
CA PRO A 273 6.68 5.28 12.80
C PRO A 273 8.05 5.83 12.40
N TRP A 274 8.09 6.74 11.44
CA TRP A 274 9.31 7.38 10.95
C TRP A 274 9.77 8.58 11.79
N GLU A 275 9.00 8.98 12.79
CA GLU A 275 9.30 10.09 13.70
C GLU A 275 9.88 9.59 15.05
N HIS A 276 10.02 8.27 15.23
CA HIS A 276 10.84 7.72 16.31
C HIS A 276 12.31 8.08 16.09
N PRO A 277 13.17 8.21 17.12
CA PRO A 277 14.59 8.52 16.92
C PRO A 277 15.46 7.28 16.66
N THR A 278 14.98 6.09 17.03
CA THR A 278 15.73 4.84 16.96
C THR A 278 14.80 3.64 16.73
N ARG A 279 15.38 2.52 16.24
CA ARG A 279 14.64 1.28 15.97
C ARG A 279 14.03 0.65 17.23
N ASP A 280 14.74 0.64 18.34
CA ASP A 280 14.24 0.12 19.62
C ASP A 280 13.03 0.92 20.12
N ARG A 281 13.05 2.25 19.95
CA ARG A 281 11.92 3.12 20.28
C ARG A 281 10.72 2.86 19.37
N LEU A 282 10.94 2.64 18.07
CA LEU A 282 9.91 2.21 17.14
C LEU A 282 9.25 0.90 17.62
N PHE A 283 10.05 -0.15 17.87
CA PHE A 283 9.50 -1.44 18.30
C PHE A 283 8.81 -1.37 19.67
N LEU A 284 9.37 -0.62 20.63
CA LEU A 284 8.73 -0.44 21.93
C LEU A 284 7.39 0.30 21.80
N ALA A 285 7.33 1.36 20.99
CA ALA A 285 6.11 2.12 20.75
C ALA A 285 5.04 1.25 20.09
N LYS A 286 5.43 0.51 19.06
CA LYS A 286 4.58 -0.40 18.31
C LYS A 286 4.09 -1.56 19.18
N HIS A 287 4.95 -2.15 19.99
CA HIS A 287 4.60 -3.20 20.95
C HIS A 287 3.51 -2.74 21.94
N ARG A 288 3.67 -1.54 22.51
CA ARG A 288 2.67 -0.97 23.44
C ARG A 288 1.35 -0.69 22.73
N ARG A 289 1.42 -0.11 21.52
CA ARG A 289 0.26 0.26 20.72
C ARG A 289 -0.55 -0.93 20.24
N PHE A 290 0.15 -1.95 19.77
CA PHE A 290 -0.41 -3.18 19.23
C PHE A 290 -0.25 -4.33 20.23
N THR A 291 -0.60 -4.07 21.50
CA THR A 291 -0.60 -5.12 22.52
C THR A 291 -1.55 -6.23 22.08
N ARG A 292 -1.06 -7.48 22.13
CA ARG A 292 -1.78 -8.70 21.75
C ARG A 292 -1.99 -9.59 22.96
N ARG A 293 -2.99 -10.47 22.86
CA ARG A 293 -3.15 -11.55 23.83
C ARG A 293 -2.00 -12.55 23.70
N THR A 294 -1.76 -13.31 24.76
CA THR A 294 -0.71 -14.35 24.77
C THR A 294 -0.95 -15.39 23.68
N GLU A 295 -2.21 -15.78 23.47
CA GLU A 295 -2.65 -16.74 22.44
C GLU A 295 -2.38 -16.21 21.03
N GLU A 296 -2.89 -15.02 20.69
CA GLU A 296 -2.63 -14.37 19.38
C GLU A 296 -1.12 -14.26 19.09
N ARG A 297 -0.33 -13.94 20.11
CA ARG A 297 1.13 -13.83 19.95
C ARG A 297 1.78 -15.19 19.71
N ALA A 298 1.27 -16.26 20.32
CA ALA A 298 1.73 -17.62 20.08
C ALA A 298 1.40 -18.05 18.64
N GLU A 299 0.16 -17.85 18.20
CA GLU A 299 -0.28 -18.15 16.82
C GLU A 299 0.59 -17.47 15.76
N ILE A 300 0.92 -16.19 15.98
CA ILE A 300 1.80 -15.44 15.08
C ILE A 300 3.22 -15.99 15.10
N ARG A 301 3.75 -16.32 16.28
CA ARG A 301 5.08 -16.94 16.39
C ARG A 301 5.13 -18.27 15.66
N ASP A 302 4.08 -19.08 15.76
CA ASP A 302 3.98 -20.38 15.08
C ASP A 302 3.90 -20.20 13.56
N ALA A 303 3.09 -19.24 13.08
CA ALA A 303 3.00 -18.90 11.66
C ALA A 303 4.34 -18.36 11.11
N LEU A 304 5.04 -17.53 11.88
CA LEU A 304 6.37 -17.03 11.51
C LEU A 304 7.42 -18.14 11.55
N HIS A 305 7.40 -19.02 12.54
CA HIS A 305 8.29 -20.18 12.61
C HIS A 305 8.09 -21.10 11.39
N ALA A 306 6.83 -21.38 11.02
CA ALA A 306 6.51 -22.15 9.82
C ALA A 306 7.02 -21.48 8.53
N THR A 307 7.08 -20.15 8.50
CA THR A 307 7.54 -19.39 7.33
C THR A 307 9.06 -19.31 7.24
N PHE A 308 9.75 -19.06 8.36
CA PHE A 308 11.19 -18.77 8.40
C PHE A 308 12.05 -19.96 8.81
N GLY A 309 11.45 -21.04 9.33
CA GLY A 309 12.17 -22.19 9.86
C GLY A 309 12.89 -21.91 11.18
N ASN A 310 12.72 -20.73 11.77
CA ASN A 310 13.26 -20.39 13.07
C ASN A 310 12.30 -19.52 13.88
N SER A 311 12.37 -19.64 15.21
CA SER A 311 11.53 -18.87 16.13
C SER A 311 12.34 -17.75 16.78
N LEU A 312 11.76 -16.56 16.78
CA LEU A 312 12.29 -15.46 17.54
C LEU A 312 12.14 -15.71 19.04
N THR A 313 13.26 -15.86 19.74
CA THR A 313 13.23 -16.06 21.20
C THR A 313 12.75 -14.79 21.91
N GLU A 314 12.12 -14.97 23.08
CA GLU A 314 11.72 -13.82 23.91
C GLU A 314 12.89 -12.92 24.30
N ARG A 315 14.06 -13.51 24.51
CA ARG A 315 15.30 -12.79 24.82
C ARG A 315 15.69 -11.88 23.66
N THR A 316 15.64 -12.38 22.43
CA THR A 316 15.94 -11.60 21.21
C THR A 316 14.96 -10.45 21.05
N GLU A 317 13.67 -10.70 21.26
CA GLU A 317 12.66 -9.64 21.20
C GLU A 317 12.90 -8.54 22.24
N ARG A 318 13.16 -8.94 23.51
CA ARG A 318 13.44 -7.99 24.59
C ARG A 318 14.69 -7.16 24.28
N ARG A 319 15.74 -7.81 23.76
CA ARG A 319 16.99 -7.14 23.35
C ARG A 319 16.72 -6.03 22.34
N TYR A 320 15.93 -6.28 21.29
CA TYR A 320 15.69 -5.28 20.24
C TYR A 320 14.62 -4.23 20.59
N ARG A 321 13.92 -4.38 21.71
CA ARG A 321 13.08 -3.31 22.31
C ARG A 321 13.86 -2.40 23.26
N LEU A 322 15.13 -2.71 23.51
CA LEU A 322 16.04 -1.90 24.31
C LEU A 322 17.13 -1.32 23.40
N PRO A 323 17.77 -0.20 23.80
CA PRO A 323 18.93 0.32 23.09
C PRO A 323 19.97 -0.79 22.94
N SER A 324 20.31 -1.12 21.69
CA SER A 324 21.26 -2.19 21.37
C SER A 324 22.02 -1.81 20.12
N GLU A 325 23.35 -1.83 20.20
CA GLU A 325 24.24 -1.57 19.07
C GLU A 325 24.23 -2.73 18.06
N SER A 326 23.84 -3.92 18.49
CA SER A 326 23.81 -5.09 17.60
C SER A 326 22.78 -4.93 16.49
N ARG A 327 23.21 -5.15 15.25
CA ARG A 327 22.30 -5.23 14.11
C ARG A 327 21.65 -6.62 14.06
N PRO A 328 20.33 -6.70 13.88
CA PRO A 328 19.63 -7.97 13.78
C PRO A 328 19.99 -8.71 12.49
N HIS A 329 19.85 -10.04 12.54
CA HIS A 329 19.68 -10.84 11.33
C HIS A 329 18.38 -10.44 10.62
N VAL A 330 18.37 -10.57 9.30
CA VAL A 330 17.24 -10.13 8.46
C VAL A 330 15.94 -10.83 8.86
N ASP A 331 15.99 -12.15 9.06
CA ASP A 331 14.87 -12.96 9.55
C ASP A 331 14.28 -12.43 10.87
N SER A 332 15.13 -12.14 11.84
CA SER A 332 14.77 -11.64 13.17
C SER A 332 14.15 -10.25 13.06
N LEU A 333 14.65 -9.43 12.14
CA LEU A 333 14.10 -8.11 11.88
C LEU A 333 12.71 -8.20 11.24
N ILE A 334 12.52 -9.05 10.23
CA ILE A 334 11.22 -9.24 9.57
C ILE A 334 10.21 -9.78 10.59
N GLN A 335 10.58 -10.79 11.39
CA GLN A 335 9.72 -11.31 12.45
C GLN A 335 9.36 -10.23 13.48
N MET A 336 10.33 -9.40 13.92
CA MET A 336 10.07 -8.27 14.82
C MET A 336 9.11 -7.25 14.22
N VAL A 337 9.25 -6.96 12.93
CA VAL A 337 8.40 -6.01 12.20
C VAL A 337 6.96 -6.51 12.17
N ILE A 338 6.73 -7.77 11.78
CA ILE A 338 5.40 -8.38 11.70
C ILE A 338 4.77 -8.52 13.09
N LEU A 339 5.53 -9.01 14.08
CA LEU A 339 5.04 -9.17 15.46
C LEU A 339 4.52 -7.85 16.04
N ASN A 340 5.20 -6.75 15.74
CA ASN A 340 4.87 -5.43 16.28
C ASN A 340 4.04 -4.58 15.30
N THR A 341 3.61 -5.09 14.15
CA THR A 341 2.82 -4.32 13.16
C THR A 341 3.54 -3.02 12.77
N ALA A 342 4.85 -3.12 12.59
CA ALA A 342 5.70 -2.05 12.07
C ALA A 342 5.86 -2.21 10.56
N ARG A 343 6.35 -1.17 9.90
CA ARG A 343 6.88 -1.32 8.53
C ARG A 343 8.35 -1.68 8.60
N TYR A 344 8.76 -2.59 7.73
CA TYR A 344 10.15 -2.93 7.49
C TYR A 344 10.96 -1.71 7.06
N SER A 345 10.43 -0.88 6.15
CA SER A 345 11.02 0.37 5.69
C SER A 345 11.30 1.36 6.83
N ASP A 346 10.39 1.47 7.80
CA ASP A 346 10.61 2.30 8.98
C ASP A 346 11.69 1.72 9.90
N ALA A 347 11.78 0.40 10.00
CA ALA A 347 12.75 -0.28 10.85
C ALA A 347 14.19 -0.19 10.33
N ILE A 348 14.39 -0.16 9.01
CA ILE A 348 15.70 -0.02 8.37
C ILE A 348 16.11 1.43 8.15
N ARG A 349 15.20 2.41 8.24
CA ARG A 349 15.50 3.83 8.00
C ARG A 349 16.65 4.36 8.86
N TRP A 350 16.84 3.78 10.04
CA TRP A 350 17.93 4.09 10.99
C TRP A 350 19.30 3.63 10.54
N ASP A 351 19.33 2.58 9.73
CA ASP A 351 20.55 2.05 9.15
C ASP A 351 20.88 2.77 7.82
N ARG A 352 19.85 3.16 7.05
CA ARG A 352 19.99 3.81 5.75
C ARG A 352 18.77 4.69 5.43
N PRO A 353 18.93 5.95 4.99
CA PRO A 353 17.79 6.75 4.54
C PRO A 353 17.06 6.07 3.36
N LEU A 354 15.72 6.04 3.38
CA LEU A 354 14.89 5.40 2.34
C LEU A 354 15.01 6.04 0.94
N THR A 355 15.53 7.26 0.85
CA THR A 355 15.85 7.93 -0.43
C THR A 355 17.07 7.33 -1.13
N ALA A 356 17.73 6.34 -0.51
CA ALA A 356 18.97 5.76 -1.00
C ALA A 356 18.80 4.81 -2.18
N ASP A 357 17.59 4.38 -2.57
CA ASP A 357 17.42 3.50 -3.74
C ASP A 357 17.46 4.26 -5.08
N ARG A 358 17.51 5.60 -5.06
CA ARG A 358 17.67 6.36 -6.31
C ARG A 358 18.98 5.96 -7.00
N GLY A 359 18.89 5.58 -8.27
CA GLY A 359 20.05 5.07 -9.03
C GLY A 359 20.51 3.66 -8.65
N HIS A 360 19.66 2.91 -7.94
CA HIS A 360 19.85 1.49 -7.67
C HIS A 360 18.98 0.62 -8.58
N TYR A 361 19.37 -0.64 -8.76
CA TYR A 361 18.77 -1.59 -9.68
C TYR A 361 18.39 -2.89 -8.96
N SER A 362 17.32 -3.54 -9.40
CA SER A 362 16.96 -4.88 -8.95
C SER A 362 18.07 -5.87 -9.24
N LEU A 363 18.06 -6.98 -8.49
CA LEU A 363 19.02 -8.05 -8.69
C LEU A 363 18.92 -8.61 -10.11
N ASP A 364 17.72 -8.91 -10.59
CA ASP A 364 17.49 -9.45 -11.93
C ASP A 364 18.01 -8.53 -13.03
N THR A 365 17.80 -7.22 -12.89
CA THR A 365 18.33 -6.22 -13.84
C THR A 365 19.86 -6.24 -13.87
N LEU A 366 20.54 -6.33 -12.73
CA LEU A 366 22.00 -6.42 -12.70
C LEU A 366 22.55 -7.77 -13.19
N LEU A 367 21.83 -8.87 -12.95
CA LEU A 367 22.23 -10.21 -13.39
C LEU A 367 22.09 -10.40 -14.90
N THR A 368 21.14 -9.70 -15.53
CA THR A 368 20.91 -9.74 -16.98
C THR A 368 21.78 -8.76 -17.77
N ALA A 369 22.23 -7.67 -17.13
CA ALA A 369 23.10 -6.68 -17.76
C ALA A 369 24.47 -7.25 -18.14
N ARG A 370 24.94 -6.95 -19.36
CA ARG A 370 26.28 -7.34 -19.82
C ARG A 370 27.33 -6.31 -19.41
N ASN A 371 26.92 -5.06 -19.33
CA ASN A 371 27.75 -3.94 -18.89
C ASN A 371 26.88 -2.86 -18.22
N LEU A 372 27.52 -1.96 -17.47
CA LEU A 372 26.81 -0.90 -16.75
C LEU A 372 26.32 0.25 -17.65
N ALA A 373 26.82 0.37 -18.88
CA ALA A 373 26.34 1.39 -19.81
C ALA A 373 24.91 1.09 -20.26
N GLU A 374 24.59 -0.19 -20.51
CA GLU A 374 23.21 -0.65 -20.78
C GLU A 374 22.24 -0.18 -19.69
N LEU A 375 22.65 -0.24 -18.41
CA LEU A 375 21.81 0.15 -17.28
C LEU A 375 21.58 1.67 -17.16
N ILE A 376 22.50 2.48 -17.70
CA ILE A 376 22.35 3.94 -17.74
C ILE A 376 21.36 4.31 -18.84
N ASP A 377 21.43 3.66 -20.00
CA ASP A 377 20.53 3.93 -21.13
C ASP A 377 19.06 3.55 -20.80
N HIS A 378 18.85 2.57 -19.91
CA HIS A 378 17.52 2.16 -19.42
C HIS A 378 17.01 2.99 -18.23
N SER A 379 17.70 4.08 -17.84
CA SER A 379 17.22 4.99 -16.78
C SER A 379 16.21 6.01 -17.32
N SER A 380 15.20 5.53 -18.04
CA SER A 380 14.10 6.36 -18.53
C SER A 380 13.36 6.96 -17.33
N SER A 381 13.43 8.27 -17.18
CA SER A 381 12.57 8.99 -16.22
C SER A 381 11.15 9.01 -16.77
N ALA A 382 10.16 8.77 -15.92
CA ALA A 382 8.77 8.83 -16.32
C ALA A 382 8.43 10.29 -16.66
N LEU A 383 7.97 10.53 -17.89
CA LEU A 383 7.59 11.85 -18.33
C LEU A 383 6.28 12.24 -17.64
N THR A 384 6.18 13.48 -17.18
CA THR A 384 4.93 13.95 -16.56
C THR A 384 3.81 13.98 -17.61
N PRO A 385 2.62 13.42 -17.33
CA PRO A 385 1.52 13.40 -18.28
C PRO A 385 1.13 14.79 -18.75
N GLN A 386 0.77 14.91 -20.03
CA GLN A 386 0.28 16.14 -20.66
C GLN A 386 -1.22 16.03 -20.95
N PRO A 387 -2.01 17.12 -20.92
CA PRO A 387 -1.65 18.45 -20.46
C PRO A 387 -1.38 18.48 -18.96
N ILE A 388 -0.36 19.24 -18.55
CA ILE A 388 0.10 19.31 -17.16
C ILE A 388 -0.98 19.80 -16.19
N GLU A 389 -1.87 20.68 -16.63
CA GLU A 389 -2.98 21.23 -15.84
C GLU A 389 -3.97 20.12 -15.47
N MET A 390 -4.28 19.25 -16.43
CA MET A 390 -5.16 18.11 -16.22
C MET A 390 -4.53 17.07 -15.29
N TRP A 391 -3.24 16.81 -15.49
CA TRP A 391 -2.50 15.94 -14.61
C TRP A 391 -2.46 16.47 -13.16
N ASN A 392 -2.22 17.76 -13.00
CA ASN A 392 -2.24 18.40 -11.68
C ASN A 392 -3.62 18.34 -11.04
N ALA A 393 -4.71 18.55 -11.79
CA ALA A 393 -6.07 18.41 -11.28
C ALA A 393 -6.38 16.97 -10.80
N LEU A 394 -5.92 15.95 -11.54
CA LEU A 394 -6.02 14.56 -11.11
C LEU A 394 -5.20 14.31 -9.84
N ARG A 395 -3.96 14.82 -9.79
CA ARG A 395 -3.11 14.70 -8.60
C ARG A 395 -3.66 15.41 -7.38
N GLU A 396 -4.37 16.53 -7.54
CA GLU A 396 -5.03 17.18 -6.41
C GLU A 396 -6.15 16.31 -5.82
N GLN A 397 -6.85 15.54 -6.68
CA GLN A 397 -7.89 14.60 -6.27
C GLN A 397 -7.28 13.35 -5.60
N TYR A 398 -6.27 12.74 -6.22
CA TYR A 398 -5.68 11.47 -5.79
C TYR A 398 -4.45 11.62 -4.89
N THR A 399 -4.02 12.85 -4.61
CA THR A 399 -2.79 13.23 -3.88
C THR A 399 -1.49 12.87 -4.63
N GLU A 400 -1.38 11.64 -5.14
CA GLU A 400 -0.26 11.14 -5.94
C GLU A 400 -0.75 10.09 -6.93
N TRP A 401 0.07 9.73 -7.92
CA TRP A 401 -0.20 8.51 -8.68
C TRP A 401 -0.04 7.32 -7.73
N PRO A 402 -1.07 6.48 -7.56
CA PRO A 402 -0.94 5.38 -6.63
C PRO A 402 0.01 4.34 -7.25
N GLU A 403 1.25 4.32 -6.79
CA GLU A 403 2.14 3.17 -6.96
C GLU A 403 1.44 1.84 -6.63
N PRO A 404 0.50 1.81 -5.64
CA PRO A 404 -0.34 0.65 -5.47
C PRO A 404 -1.12 0.15 -6.65
N LEU A 405 -1.63 1.07 -7.45
CA LEU A 405 -2.35 0.75 -8.65
C LEU A 405 -1.40 0.15 -9.68
N SER A 406 -0.29 0.83 -9.98
CA SER A 406 0.69 0.36 -10.97
C SER A 406 1.29 -0.99 -10.62
N ALA A 407 1.62 -1.25 -9.37
CA ALA A 407 2.18 -2.55 -9.01
C ALA A 407 1.13 -3.67 -8.97
N ARG A 408 -0.15 -3.34 -8.73
CA ARG A 408 -1.23 -4.34 -8.80
C ARG A 408 -1.65 -4.62 -10.23
N PHE A 409 -1.55 -3.62 -11.09
CA PHE A 409 -1.93 -3.66 -12.50
C PHE A 409 -0.75 -3.11 -13.32
N PRO A 410 0.32 -3.88 -13.53
CA PRO A 410 1.48 -3.40 -14.27
C PRO A 410 1.12 -3.02 -15.70
N ASP A 411 0.24 -3.79 -16.35
CA ASP A 411 -0.21 -3.56 -17.73
C ASP A 411 -1.53 -2.75 -17.77
N LEU A 412 -1.55 -1.55 -17.16
CA LEU A 412 -2.75 -0.72 -17.10
C LEU A 412 -3.36 -0.44 -18.48
N ARG A 413 -2.52 -0.31 -19.52
CA ARG A 413 -2.99 -0.11 -20.89
C ARG A 413 -3.84 -1.29 -21.37
N ALA A 414 -3.46 -2.52 -21.05
CA ALA A 414 -4.24 -3.70 -21.43
C ALA A 414 -5.59 -3.80 -20.67
N MET A 415 -5.76 -3.01 -19.61
CA MET A 415 -6.93 -2.99 -18.74
C MET A 415 -7.77 -1.72 -18.89
N GLU A 416 -7.44 -0.84 -19.83
CA GLU A 416 -8.02 0.50 -19.92
C GLU A 416 -9.54 0.51 -20.15
N ASP A 417 -10.08 -0.49 -20.85
CA ASP A 417 -11.52 -0.69 -21.03
C ASP A 417 -12.25 -1.16 -19.76
N ARG A 418 -11.50 -1.69 -18.80
CA ARG A 418 -12.03 -2.26 -17.55
C ARG A 418 -11.98 -1.26 -16.40
N ILE A 419 -11.31 -0.12 -16.59
CA ILE A 419 -11.18 0.90 -15.56
C ILE A 419 -12.09 2.05 -15.94
N VAL A 420 -13.11 2.28 -15.12
CA VAL A 420 -14.16 3.26 -15.40
C VAL A 420 -14.13 4.33 -14.32
N ARG A 421 -14.15 5.59 -14.75
CA ARG A 421 -14.32 6.72 -13.84
C ARG A 421 -15.79 7.13 -13.78
N LEU A 422 -16.32 7.29 -12.57
CA LEU A 422 -17.67 7.81 -12.37
C LEU A 422 -17.73 9.30 -12.80
N PRO A 423 -18.74 9.72 -13.58
CA PRO A 423 -18.84 11.09 -14.07
C PRO A 423 -19.20 12.07 -12.96
N VAL A 424 -19.01 13.37 -13.26
CA VAL A 424 -19.43 14.46 -12.38
C VAL A 424 -20.95 14.47 -12.26
N GLY A 425 -21.44 14.59 -11.03
CA GLY A 425 -22.87 14.57 -10.71
C GLY A 425 -23.46 13.18 -10.52
N SER A 426 -22.69 12.10 -10.77
CA SER A 426 -23.10 10.75 -10.39
C SER A 426 -22.63 10.40 -8.99
N GLU A 427 -23.45 9.66 -8.26
CA GLU A 427 -23.14 9.15 -6.94
C GLU A 427 -23.82 7.78 -6.81
N LEU A 428 -23.04 6.74 -6.49
CA LEU A 428 -23.64 5.45 -6.13
C LEU A 428 -23.97 5.48 -4.64
N ARG A 429 -25.27 5.46 -4.35
CA ARG A 429 -25.82 5.51 -2.99
C ARG A 429 -26.02 4.09 -2.48
N GLY A 430 -26.18 3.93 -1.16
CA GLY A 430 -26.36 2.61 -0.55
C GLY A 430 -25.06 1.93 -0.11
N THR A 431 -23.91 2.50 -0.45
CA THR A 431 -22.66 2.31 0.30
C THR A 431 -22.55 3.37 1.40
N SER A 432 -21.75 3.09 2.43
CA SER A 432 -21.40 4.07 3.48
C SER A 432 -19.87 4.11 3.61
N PRO A 433 -19.18 5.14 3.08
CA PRO A 433 -19.74 6.30 2.41
C PRO A 433 -20.31 5.94 1.02
N PRO A 434 -21.17 6.79 0.44
CA PRO A 434 -21.53 6.68 -0.97
C PRO A 434 -20.27 6.75 -1.84
N ILE A 435 -20.31 6.17 -3.04
CA ILE A 435 -19.22 6.29 -4.01
C ILE A 435 -19.46 7.57 -4.82
N PRO A 436 -18.70 8.66 -4.59
CA PRO A 436 -18.96 9.93 -5.24
C PRO A 436 -18.43 9.93 -6.67
N SER A 437 -18.81 10.97 -7.40
CA SER A 437 -18.25 11.33 -8.70
C SER A 437 -16.73 11.34 -8.68
N GLY A 438 -16.12 10.93 -9.78
CA GLY A 438 -14.67 10.87 -9.95
C GLY A 438 -14.00 9.64 -9.37
N SER A 439 -14.71 8.81 -8.60
CA SER A 439 -14.21 7.51 -8.14
C SER A 439 -13.91 6.57 -9.31
N ILE A 440 -12.96 5.66 -9.13
CA ILE A 440 -12.55 4.68 -10.13
C ILE A 440 -13.14 3.31 -9.78
N LEU A 441 -13.70 2.64 -10.77
CA LEU A 441 -14.27 1.30 -10.69
C LEU A 441 -13.47 0.36 -11.59
N LEU A 442 -13.20 -0.84 -11.10
CA LEU A 442 -12.57 -1.91 -11.86
C LEU A 442 -13.60 -2.97 -12.21
N LEU A 443 -13.73 -3.25 -13.50
CA LEU A 443 -14.64 -4.24 -14.06
C LEU A 443 -13.98 -5.62 -14.14
N ASN A 444 -14.78 -6.65 -13.85
CA ASN A 444 -14.44 -8.05 -14.09
C ASN A 444 -14.25 -8.27 -15.60
N PRO A 445 -13.19 -8.96 -16.07
CA PRO A 445 -12.97 -9.19 -17.50
C PRO A 445 -14.10 -10.00 -18.16
N SER A 446 -14.74 -10.89 -17.41
CA SER A 446 -15.78 -11.77 -17.91
C SER A 446 -17.17 -11.21 -17.63
N THR A 447 -18.13 -11.53 -18.51
CA THR A 447 -19.56 -11.54 -18.16
C THR A 447 -19.71 -12.26 -16.83
N SER A 448 -20.22 -11.57 -15.83
CA SER A 448 -20.44 -12.19 -14.54
C SER A 448 -21.81 -12.85 -14.54
N SER A 449 -21.89 -14.09 -14.04
CA SER A 449 -23.18 -14.69 -13.73
C SER A 449 -23.90 -13.76 -12.76
N ILE A 450 -25.13 -13.37 -13.11
CA ILE A 450 -25.96 -12.53 -12.26
C ILE A 450 -26.24 -13.29 -10.96
N GLU A 451 -25.88 -12.69 -9.83
CA GLU A 451 -26.13 -13.29 -8.51
C GLU A 451 -27.63 -13.36 -8.21
N SER A 452 -28.05 -14.35 -7.40
CA SER A 452 -29.46 -14.53 -7.05
C SER A 452 -29.98 -13.34 -6.24
N VAL A 453 -31.24 -12.95 -6.52
CA VAL A 453 -31.94 -11.82 -5.91
C VAL A 453 -31.90 -11.86 -4.38
N GLU A 454 -32.05 -13.05 -3.80
CA GLU A 454 -32.05 -13.25 -2.35
C GLU A 454 -30.72 -12.87 -1.70
N HIS A 455 -29.60 -13.11 -2.38
CA HIS A 455 -28.27 -12.75 -1.87
C HIS A 455 -28.09 -11.22 -1.86
N THR A 456 -28.53 -10.56 -2.93
CA THR A 456 -28.42 -9.11 -3.13
C THR A 456 -29.18 -8.30 -2.08
N HIS A 457 -30.34 -8.79 -1.61
CA HIS A 457 -31.15 -8.09 -0.61
C HIS A 457 -30.59 -8.22 0.81
N ARG A 458 -29.96 -9.34 1.15
CA ARG A 458 -29.38 -9.60 2.47
C ARG A 458 -27.99 -8.99 2.63
N ALA A 459 -27.29 -8.78 1.52
CA ALA A 459 -25.96 -8.18 1.50
C ALA A 459 -25.97 -6.76 2.11
N GLY A 460 -25.04 -6.54 3.05
CA GLY A 460 -24.74 -5.24 3.61
C GLY A 460 -24.20 -4.26 2.55
N ALA A 461 -24.06 -2.99 2.95
CA ALA A 461 -23.78 -1.86 2.07
C ALA A 461 -22.66 -2.13 1.03
N TRP A 462 -21.52 -2.66 1.47
CA TRP A 462 -20.36 -2.96 0.63
C TRP A 462 -20.24 -4.41 0.15
N SER A 463 -21.09 -5.33 0.64
CA SER A 463 -21.13 -6.71 0.14
C SER A 463 -22.08 -6.86 -1.04
N ARG A 464 -22.94 -5.86 -1.29
CA ARG A 464 -23.84 -5.84 -2.44
C ARG A 464 -23.06 -5.69 -3.76
N PRO A 465 -23.34 -6.52 -4.78
CA PRO A 465 -22.69 -6.40 -6.08
C PRO A 465 -23.11 -5.11 -6.79
N ILE A 466 -22.11 -4.42 -7.33
CA ILE A 466 -22.28 -3.28 -8.24
C ILE A 466 -21.99 -3.77 -9.65
N TYR A 467 -22.80 -3.32 -10.61
CA TYR A 467 -22.69 -3.66 -12.02
C TYR A 467 -22.45 -2.40 -12.85
N ALA A 468 -21.75 -2.57 -13.96
CA ALA A 468 -21.57 -1.56 -14.98
C ALA A 468 -22.04 -2.09 -16.33
N LEU A 469 -22.73 -1.25 -17.09
CA LEU A 469 -23.19 -1.52 -18.45
C LEU A 469 -22.64 -0.45 -19.39
N ARG A 470 -21.98 -0.88 -20.46
CA ARG A 470 -21.51 0.01 -21.53
C ARG A 470 -22.55 0.05 -22.65
N ARG A 471 -23.13 1.21 -22.93
CA ARG A 471 -24.02 1.48 -24.08
C ARG A 471 -23.37 2.54 -24.96
N GLY A 472 -22.63 2.09 -25.98
CA GLY A 472 -21.79 2.97 -26.80
C GLY A 472 -20.70 3.64 -25.97
N ALA A 473 -20.70 4.98 -25.94
CA ALA A 473 -19.74 5.78 -25.15
C ALA A 473 -20.16 5.98 -23.69
N GLN A 474 -21.39 5.61 -23.29
CA GLN A 474 -21.86 5.78 -21.92
C GLN A 474 -21.65 4.51 -21.11
N VAL A 475 -21.13 4.66 -19.89
CA VAL A 475 -20.98 3.55 -18.92
C VAL A 475 -21.85 3.81 -17.70
N VAL A 476 -22.99 3.15 -17.62
CA VAL A 476 -23.91 3.29 -16.49
C VAL A 476 -23.51 2.30 -15.41
N CYS A 477 -23.31 2.77 -14.18
CA CYS A 477 -22.98 1.95 -13.02
C CYS A 477 -24.12 1.99 -12.01
N GLY A 478 -24.38 0.88 -11.32
CA GLY A 478 -25.45 0.82 -10.33
C GLY A 478 -25.67 -0.56 -9.73
N TYR A 479 -26.76 -0.68 -9.00
CA TYR A 479 -27.26 -1.92 -8.43
C TYR A 479 -28.30 -2.53 -9.36
N LEU A 480 -28.16 -3.82 -9.62
CA LEU A 480 -29.09 -4.56 -10.44
C LEU A 480 -30.30 -4.97 -9.60
N ARG A 481 -31.49 -4.56 -10.05
CA ARG A 481 -32.79 -5.01 -9.55
C ARG A 481 -33.40 -5.97 -10.57
N ILE A 482 -33.96 -7.06 -10.08
CA ILE A 482 -34.56 -8.12 -10.89
C ILE A 482 -35.98 -8.33 -10.38
N ASP A 483 -36.97 -8.23 -11.27
CA ASP A 483 -38.39 -8.35 -10.93
C ASP A 483 -39.16 -9.10 -12.03
N GLU A 484 -39.60 -10.33 -11.75
CA GLU A 484 -40.46 -11.21 -12.58
C GLU A 484 -40.14 -11.36 -14.09
N ASN A 485 -39.00 -10.82 -14.57
CA ASN A 485 -38.37 -10.85 -15.92
C ASN A 485 -37.79 -9.49 -16.35
N HIS A 486 -37.95 -8.45 -15.54
CA HIS A 486 -37.41 -7.12 -15.77
C HIS A 486 -36.09 -6.95 -15.02
N TYR A 487 -35.11 -6.42 -15.74
CA TYR A 487 -33.80 -6.06 -15.18
C TYR A 487 -33.69 -4.55 -15.21
N ALA A 488 -33.26 -3.97 -14.09
CA ALA A 488 -33.20 -2.53 -13.90
C ALA A 488 -31.89 -2.18 -13.19
N LEU A 489 -31.14 -1.20 -13.71
CA LEU A 489 -29.92 -0.72 -13.09
C LEU A 489 -30.17 0.67 -12.49
N GLY A 490 -29.89 0.85 -11.19
CA GLY A 490 -30.12 2.13 -10.50
C GLY A 490 -28.95 2.54 -9.60
N ALA A 491 -28.76 3.85 -9.40
CA ALA A 491 -27.68 4.39 -8.58
C ALA A 491 -27.88 4.14 -7.07
N SER A 492 -29.12 3.86 -6.65
CA SER A 492 -29.48 3.53 -5.26
C SER A 492 -30.17 2.18 -5.19
N PRO A 493 -29.86 1.34 -4.18
CA PRO A 493 -30.53 0.05 -4.00
C PRO A 493 -31.99 0.14 -3.56
N LEU A 494 -32.37 1.24 -2.90
CA LEU A 494 -33.69 1.41 -2.24
C LEU A 494 -34.42 2.69 -2.67
N GLY A 495 -33.82 3.48 -3.59
CA GLY A 495 -34.34 4.79 -3.97
C GLY A 495 -35.46 4.73 -5.01
N SER A 496 -36.24 5.80 -5.07
CA SER A 496 -37.18 6.10 -6.17
C SER A 496 -36.50 6.76 -7.37
N GLU A 497 -35.17 6.74 -7.42
CA GLU A 497 -34.41 7.30 -8.53
C GLU A 497 -34.71 6.52 -9.83
N PRO A 498 -34.61 7.17 -11.00
CA PRO A 498 -34.89 6.52 -12.26
C PRO A 498 -33.95 5.33 -12.45
N PHE A 499 -34.54 4.15 -12.66
CA PHE A 499 -33.80 2.96 -13.04
C PHE A 499 -33.70 2.88 -14.56
N LEU A 500 -32.53 2.47 -15.05
CA LEU A 500 -32.35 2.12 -16.44
C LEU A 500 -32.87 0.70 -16.68
N THR A 501 -33.97 0.57 -17.41
CA THR A 501 -34.48 -0.73 -17.84
C THR A 501 -33.49 -1.39 -18.81
N LEU A 502 -33.14 -2.64 -18.52
CA LEU A 502 -32.24 -3.47 -19.30
C LEU A 502 -33.05 -4.52 -20.07
N HIS A 503 -32.74 -4.65 -21.35
CA HIS A 503 -33.20 -5.76 -22.16
C HIS A 503 -32.30 -6.98 -21.96
N LYS A 504 -32.78 -8.16 -22.34
CA LYS A 504 -32.00 -9.41 -22.22
C LYS A 504 -30.61 -9.33 -22.87
N ARG A 505 -30.49 -8.64 -24.02
CA ARG A 505 -29.21 -8.41 -24.71
C ARG A 505 -28.22 -7.54 -23.92
N ASP A 506 -28.72 -6.64 -23.08
CA ASP A 506 -27.83 -5.79 -22.26
C ASP A 506 -27.15 -6.61 -21.16
N LEU A 507 -27.70 -7.78 -20.80
CA LEU A 507 -27.12 -8.65 -19.79
C LEU A 507 -25.81 -9.29 -20.26
N ASP A 508 -25.62 -9.47 -21.57
CA ASP A 508 -24.39 -10.00 -22.16
C ASP A 508 -23.23 -8.98 -22.07
N ASP A 509 -23.55 -7.69 -21.97
CA ASP A 509 -22.58 -6.60 -21.82
C ASP A 509 -22.43 -6.14 -20.36
N LEU A 510 -23.25 -6.67 -19.45
CA LEU A 510 -23.19 -6.34 -18.04
C LEU A 510 -21.91 -6.92 -17.41
N ARG A 511 -21.14 -6.06 -16.74
CA ARG A 511 -19.91 -6.43 -16.04
C ARG A 511 -20.06 -6.14 -14.56
N LYS A 512 -19.61 -7.07 -13.72
CA LYS A 512 -19.54 -6.84 -12.27
C LYS A 512 -18.34 -5.97 -11.93
N VAL A 513 -18.51 -5.03 -11.02
CA VAL A 513 -17.42 -4.27 -10.42
C VAL A 513 -16.73 -5.15 -9.37
N CYS A 514 -15.43 -5.40 -9.55
CA CYS A 514 -14.63 -6.24 -8.66
C CYS A 514 -13.63 -5.43 -7.80
N GLY A 515 -13.53 -4.12 -8.01
CA GLY A 515 -12.76 -3.23 -7.15
C GLY A 515 -13.16 -1.78 -7.33
N VAL A 516 -12.93 -0.98 -6.30
CA VAL A 516 -13.21 0.47 -6.32
C VAL A 516 -12.08 1.24 -5.67
N ALA A 517 -11.87 2.48 -6.11
CA ALA A 517 -11.08 3.49 -5.46
C ALA A 517 -11.94 4.75 -5.29
N VAL A 518 -12.20 5.12 -4.03
CA VAL A 518 -13.22 6.07 -3.61
C VAL A 518 -12.55 7.29 -2.99
N LEU A 519 -12.91 8.48 -3.44
CA LEU A 519 -12.46 9.76 -2.89
C LEU A 519 -13.25 10.10 -1.62
N VAL A 520 -12.59 10.65 -0.58
CA VAL A 520 -13.17 10.89 0.76
C VAL A 520 -13.01 12.32 1.26
#